data_AF-R7ZCP6-F1
#
_entry.id   AF-R7ZCP6-F1
#
_cell.length_a   1.000
_cell.length_b   1.000
_cell.length_c   1.000
_cell.angle_alpha   90.00
_cell.angle_beta   90.00
_cell.angle_gamma   90.00
#
_symmetry.space_group_name_H-M   'P 1'
#
loop_
_entity.id
_entity.type
_entity.pdbx_description
1 polymer ?
#
loop_
_entity_poly.entity_id
_entity_poly.type
_entity_poly.pdbx_seq_one_letter_code
_entity_poly.pdbx_strand_id
1 'polypeptide(L)' 'MFDDYSQSSRAFFRVHETVKVIEVKNDSEIYEYRKHYFSHVMGKKGVVQKVDGQSVLVRIGDESIIFDAQELEWIA' A
#
# COMPACT_ATOMS: atom_id res chain seq x y z
N MET A 1 28.53 4.18 -16.36
CA MET A 1 27.98 4.71 -15.11
C MET A 1 26.95 3.71 -14.67
N PHE A 2 27.17 3.08 -13.51
CA PHE A 2 26.38 1.94 -13.06
C PHE A 2 25.03 2.39 -12.52
N ASP A 3 24.03 1.58 -12.85
CA ASP A 3 22.60 1.60 -12.55
C ASP A 3 22.17 2.35 -11.28
N ASP A 4 21.42 3.44 -11.47
CA ASP A 4 20.56 4.07 -10.44
C ASP A 4 19.08 3.94 -10.86
N TYR A 5 18.73 2.81 -11.50
CA TYR A 5 17.35 2.36 -11.48
C TYR A 5 17.03 2.10 -10.02
N SER A 6 16.38 3.07 -9.37
CA SER A 6 15.73 2.91 -8.09
C SER A 6 15.14 1.51 -8.05
N GLN A 7 15.79 0.61 -7.31
CA GLN A 7 15.18 -0.57 -6.80
C GLN A 7 14.11 -0.06 -5.85
N SER A 8 13.00 0.42 -6.40
CA SER A 8 11.72 0.47 -5.74
C SER A 8 11.56 -0.95 -5.23
N SER A 9 11.85 -1.13 -3.95
CA SER A 9 11.74 -2.38 -3.23
C SER A 9 10.39 -2.96 -3.59
N ARG A 10 10.39 -3.93 -4.50
CA ARG A 10 9.20 -4.65 -4.92
C ARG A 10 8.85 -5.48 -3.69
N ALA A 11 8.16 -4.85 -2.74
CA ALA A 11 7.78 -5.46 -1.49
C ALA A 11 6.78 -6.54 -1.87
N PHE A 12 7.26 -7.78 -1.99
CA PHE A 12 6.43 -8.94 -2.17
C PHE A 12 5.74 -9.20 -0.83
N PHE A 13 4.67 -8.46 -0.57
CA PHE A 13 3.81 -8.70 0.57
C PHE A 13 3.32 -10.16 0.53
N ARG A 14 3.13 -10.74 1.70
CA ARG A 14 2.59 -12.09 1.87
C ARG A 14 1.24 -12.02 2.57
N VAL A 15 0.39 -12.99 2.24
CA VAL A 15 -0.89 -13.14 2.92
C VAL A 15 -0.65 -13.32 4.42
N HIS A 16 -1.47 -12.64 5.22
CA HIS A 16 -1.41 -12.50 6.68
C HIS A 16 -0.31 -11.58 7.23
N GLU A 17 0.50 -10.93 6.40
CA GLU A 17 1.41 -9.88 6.88
C GLU A 17 0.64 -8.65 7.37
N THR A 18 1.20 -7.99 8.38
CA THR A 18 0.71 -6.70 8.83
C THR A 18 1.40 -5.59 8.05
N VAL A 19 0.61 -4.67 7.51
CA VAL A 19 1.07 -3.53 6.73
C VAL A 19 0.46 -2.26 7.27
N LYS A 20 1.09 -1.13 6.99
CA LYS A 20 0.59 0.20 7.29
C LYS A 20 0.29 0.95 5.99
N VAL A 21 -0.84 1.61 5.92
CA VAL A 21 -1.20 2.44 4.76
C VAL A 21 -0.43 3.75 4.81
N ILE A 22 0.27 4.09 3.73
CA ILE A 22 1.08 5.31 3.60
C ILE A 22 0.57 6.19 2.46
N GLU A 23 0.86 7.48 2.54
CA GLU A 23 0.55 8.42 1.46
C GLU A 23 1.56 8.26 0.32
N VAL A 24 1.05 8.07 -0.90
CA VAL A 24 1.87 8.11 -2.12
C VAL A 24 1.83 9.51 -2.68
N LYS A 25 2.97 10.19 -2.68
CA LYS A 25 3.09 11.59 -3.15
C LYS A 25 3.54 11.71 -4.61
N ASN A 26 3.83 10.57 -5.26
CA ASN A 26 4.43 10.55 -6.59
C ASN A 26 3.39 10.64 -7.73
N ASP A 27 2.10 10.49 -7.42
CA ASP A 27 1.01 10.62 -8.38
C ASP A 27 -0.10 11.49 -7.74
N SER A 28 -0.30 12.69 -8.28
CA SER A 28 -1.23 13.67 -7.71
C SER A 28 -2.70 13.27 -7.86
N GLU A 29 -3.05 12.51 -8.90
CA GLU A 29 -4.43 12.09 -9.14
C GLU A 29 -4.82 10.99 -8.14
N ILE A 30 -3.93 10.01 -7.96
CA ILE A 30 -4.12 8.96 -6.95
C ILE A 30 -4.11 9.55 -5.55
N TYR A 31 -3.19 10.49 -5.27
CA TYR A 31 -3.10 11.16 -3.99
C TYR A 31 -4.39 11.89 -3.61
N GLU A 32 -4.93 12.73 -4.50
CA GLU A 32 -6.15 13.49 -4.22
C GLU A 32 -7.38 12.57 -4.08
N TYR A 33 -7.49 11.54 -4.93
CA TYR A 33 -8.56 10.54 -4.79
C TYR A 33 -8.50 9.82 -3.44
N ARG A 34 -7.32 9.30 -3.05
CA ARG A 34 -7.13 8.58 -1.78
C ARG A 34 -7.31 9.49 -0.58
N LYS A 35 -6.84 10.72 -0.64
CA LYS A 35 -7.06 11.71 0.42
C LYS A 35 -8.53 12.03 0.61
N HIS A 36 -9.29 12.16 -0.47
CA HIS A 36 -10.70 12.52 -0.38
C HIS A 36 -11.57 11.36 0.15
N TYR A 37 -11.37 10.14 -0.37
CA TYR A 37 -12.25 9.00 -0.07
C TYR A 37 -11.70 8.05 1.00
N PHE A 38 -10.38 8.00 1.19
CA PHE A 38 -9.68 7.00 2.01
C PHE A 38 -8.80 7.63 3.11
N SER A 39 -8.96 8.92 3.41
CA SER A 39 -8.24 9.57 4.53
C SER A 39 -8.43 8.86 5.87
N HIS A 40 -9.59 8.24 6.09
CA HIS A 40 -9.90 7.49 7.30
C HIS A 40 -9.07 6.22 7.50
N VAL A 41 -8.39 5.70 6.46
CA VAL A 41 -7.49 4.55 6.56
C VAL A 41 -6.00 4.90 6.45
N MET A 42 -5.67 6.15 6.11
CA MET A 42 -4.28 6.60 6.06
C MET A 42 -3.61 6.45 7.43
N GLY A 43 -2.42 5.83 7.44
CA GLY A 43 -1.64 5.56 8.65
C GLY A 43 -2.15 4.40 9.51
N LYS A 44 -3.30 3.80 9.19
CA LYS A 44 -3.82 2.62 9.90
C LYS A 44 -3.04 1.36 9.51
N LYS A 45 -3.04 0.41 10.44
CA LYS A 45 -2.53 -0.95 10.20
C LYS A 45 -3.63 -1.82 9.63
N GLY A 46 -3.26 -2.76 8.76
CA GLY A 46 -4.15 -3.76 8.22
C GLY A 46 -3.43 -5.07 7.96
N VAL A 47 -4.19 -6.11 7.65
CA VAL A 47 -3.68 -7.45 7.38
C VAL A 47 -3.89 -7.80 5.91
N VAL A 48 -2.83 -8.24 5.24
CA VAL A 48 -2.89 -8.66 3.84
C VAL A 48 -3.77 -9.91 3.71
N GLN A 49 -4.80 -9.85 2.87
CA GLN A 49 -5.72 -10.94 2.57
C GLN A 49 -5.34 -11.64 1.25
N LYS A 50 -4.94 -10.86 0.24
CA LYS A 50 -4.58 -11.35 -1.10
C LYS A 50 -3.56 -10.42 -1.74
N VAL A 51 -2.67 -10.98 -2.55
CA VAL A 51 -1.73 -10.24 -3.40
C VAL A 51 -1.93 -10.71 -4.83
N ASP A 52 -2.07 -9.75 -5.74
CA ASP A 52 -2.21 -9.95 -7.18
C ASP A 52 -1.34 -8.94 -7.92
N GLY A 53 -0.10 -9.33 -8.23
CA GLY A 53 0.90 -8.43 -8.79
C GLY A 53 1.25 -7.29 -7.82
N GLN A 54 0.92 -6.04 -8.21
CA GLN A 54 1.08 -4.85 -7.36
C GLN A 54 -0.17 -4.52 -6.57
N SER A 55 -1.32 -5.16 -6.84
CA SER A 55 -2.54 -4.94 -6.08
C SER A 55 -2.57 -5.84 -4.84
N VAL A 56 -2.81 -5.22 -3.69
CA VAL A 56 -2.83 -5.87 -2.38
C VAL A 56 -4.19 -5.60 -1.73
N LEU A 57 -4.93 -6.67 -1.44
CA LEU A 57 -6.17 -6.57 -0.66
C LEU A 57 -5.80 -6.59 0.82
N VAL A 58 -6.14 -5.52 1.53
CA VAL A 58 -5.83 -5.36 2.96
C VAL A 58 -7.12 -5.25 3.75
N ARG A 59 -7.24 -6.02 4.83
CA ARG A 59 -8.32 -5.88 5.82
C ARG A 59 -7.92 -4.86 6.88
N ILE A 60 -8.74 -3.83 7.05
CA ILE A 60 -8.59 -2.77 8.06
C ILE A 60 -9.89 -2.69 8.84
N GLY A 61 -9.90 -3.18 10.09
CA GLY A 61 -11.14 -3.36 10.83
C GLY A 61 -12.08 -4.32 10.10
N ASP A 62 -13.31 -3.88 9.82
CA ASP A 62 -14.32 -4.65 9.09
C ASP A 62 -14.30 -4.42 7.57
N GLU A 63 -13.42 -3.53 7.10
CA GLU A 63 -13.33 -3.16 5.68
C GLU A 63 -12.22 -3.94 4.97
N SER A 64 -12.42 -4.25 3.69
CA SER A 64 -11.39 -4.85 2.83
C SER A 64 -11.18 -3.95 1.63
N ILE A 65 -9.99 -3.38 1.52
CA ILE A 65 -9.67 -2.31 0.57
C ILE A 65 -8.47 -2.76 -0.27
N ILE A 66 -8.53 -2.49 -1.57
CA ILE A 66 -7.44 -2.77 -2.50
C ILE A 66 -6.53 -1.55 -2.54
N PHE A 67 -5.24 -1.79 -2.34
CA PHE A 67 -4.16 -0.83 -2.44
C PHE A 67 -3.16 -1.26 -3.49
N ASP A 68 -2.48 -0.30 -4.12
CA ASP A 68 -1.21 -0.58 -4.77
C ASP A 68 -0.14 -0.84 -3.71
N ALA A 69 0.81 -1.72 -4.00
CA ALA A 69 1.91 -2.07 -3.11
C ALA A 69 2.72 -0.83 -2.66
N GLN A 70 2.80 0.22 -3.50
CA GLN A 70 3.48 1.46 -3.14
C GLN A 70 2.74 2.29 -2.07
N GLU A 71 1.44 2.02 -1.84
CA GLU A 71 0.61 2.65 -0.81
C GLU A 71 0.75 1.95 0.55
N LEU A 72 1.62 0.94 0.65
CA LEU A 72 1.77 0.10 1.83
C LEU A 72 3.23 0.04 2.30
N GLU A 73 3.40 0.09 3.61
CA GLU A 73 4.67 -0.15 4.29
C GLU A 73 4.57 -1.42 5.12
N TRP A 74 5.54 -2.32 4.97
CA TRP A 74 5.63 -3.50 5.83
C TRP A 74 6.04 -3.09 7.25
N ILE A 75 5.33 -3.61 8.24
CA ILE A 75 5.63 -3.40 9.65
C ILE A 75 5.67 -4.76 10.34
N ALA A 76 6.88 -5.16 10.76
CA ALA A 76 7.18 -6.44 11.40
C ALA A 76 6.30 -6.73 12.62
#